data_AF-A0A9E5VN88-F1
#
_entry.id   AF-A0A9E5VN88-F1
#
_cell.length_a   1.000
_cell.length_b   1.000
_cell.length_c   1.000
_cell.angle_alpha   90.00
_cell.angle_beta   90.00
_cell.angle_gamma   90.00
#
_symmetry.space_group_name_H-M   'P 1'
#
loop_
_entity.id
_entity.type
_entity.pdbx_description
1 polymer ?
#
loop_
_entity_poly.entity_id
_entity_poly.type
_entity_poly.pdbx_seq_one_letter_code
_entity_poly.pdbx_strand_id
1 'polypeptide(L)' 'MSNADDALLLGIEAGMPVQVQRGCMLSANGVPIEAHELIVRGDRFKLDIEFSINQQVLDRFKAIRQHT' A
#
# COMPACT_ATOMS: atom_id res chain seq x y z
N MET A 1 4.18 9.15 -9.42
CA MET A 1 4.13 10.53 -9.96
C MET A 1 2.70 10.76 -10.40
N SER A 2 2.08 11.89 -10.05
CA SER A 2 0.70 12.21 -10.46
C SER A 2 0.61 12.43 -11.98
N ASN A 3 -0.47 11.97 -12.60
CA ASN A 3 -0.85 12.42 -13.94
C ASN A 3 -1.49 13.84 -13.87
N ALA A 4 -1.87 14.42 -15.02
CA ALA A 4 -2.41 15.77 -15.06
C ALA A 4 -3.76 15.92 -14.34
N ASP A 5 -4.64 14.92 -14.46
CA ASP A 5 -5.97 14.94 -13.85
C ASP A 5 -5.89 14.77 -12.33
N ASP A 6 -5.06 13.84 -11.86
CA ASP A 6 -4.80 13.62 -10.42
C ASP A 6 -4.18 14.87 -9.80
N ALA A 7 -3.22 15.50 -10.49
CA ALA A 7 -2.56 16.70 -10.01
C ALA A 7 -3.54 17.86 -9.84
N LEU A 8 -4.45 18.03 -10.80
CA LEU A 8 -5.51 19.04 -10.74
C LEU A 8 -6.45 18.79 -9.56
N LEU A 9 -6.95 17.56 -9.40
CA LEU A 9 -7.88 17.19 -8.32
C LEU A 9 -7.24 17.34 -6.92
N LEU A 10 -5.93 17.08 -6.82
CA LEU A 10 -5.18 17.18 -5.57
C LEU A 10 -4.61 18.57 -5.30
N GLY A 11 -4.74 19.51 -6.24
CA GLY A 11 -4.18 20.85 -6.13
C GLY A 11 -2.65 20.83 -5.97
N ILE A 12 -1.98 20.03 -6.77
CA ILE A 12 -0.51 19.90 -6.85
C ILE A 12 -0.05 20.10 -8.28
N GLU A 13 1.25 20.33 -8.48
CA GLU A 13 1.82 20.37 -9.83
C GLU A 13 1.88 18.96 -10.44
N ALA A 14 1.71 18.89 -11.76
CA ALA A 14 1.86 17.64 -12.50
C ALA A 14 3.28 17.08 -12.33
N GLY A 15 3.40 15.78 -12.09
CA GLY A 15 4.68 15.15 -11.82
C GLY A 15 5.15 15.29 -10.37
N MET A 16 4.38 15.90 -9.46
CA MET A 16 4.71 15.82 -8.04
C MET A 16 4.62 14.37 -7.51
N PRO A 17 5.46 14.00 -6.51
CA PRO A 17 5.37 12.70 -5.87
C PRO A 17 4.01 12.48 -5.19
N VAL A 18 3.46 11.28 -5.40
CA VAL A 18 2.22 10.81 -4.79
C VAL A 18 2.39 9.38 -4.32
N GLN A 19 1.67 9.01 -3.26
CA GLN A 19 1.49 7.63 -2.85
C GLN A 19 0.26 7.07 -3.56
N VAL A 20 0.41 5.94 -4.23
CA VAL A 20 -0.70 5.21 -4.85
C VAL A 20 -0.95 3.93 -4.07
N GLN A 21 -2.17 3.74 -3.58
CA GLN A 21 -2.59 2.51 -2.90
C GLN A 21 -3.72 1.85 -3.70
N ARG A 22 -3.57 0.56 -3.98
CA ARG A 22 -4.56 -0.24 -4.70
C ARG A 22 -4.94 -1.42 -3.85
N GLY A 23 -6.23 -1.73 -3.82
CA GLY A 23 -6.74 -2.81 -3.00
C GLY A 23 -8.12 -3.24 -3.42
N CYS A 24 -8.57 -4.31 -2.77
CA CYS A 24 -9.96 -4.72 -2.80
C CYS A 24 -10.44 -4.93 -1.38
N MET A 25 -11.69 -4.58 -1.12
CA MET A 25 -12.37 -4.96 0.11
C MET A 25 -13.08 -6.28 -0.13
N LEU A 26 -12.84 -7.24 0.76
CA LEU A 26 -13.51 -8.53 0.75
C LEU A 26 -14.53 -8.56 1.90
N SER A 27 -15.65 -9.26 1.67
CA SER A 27 -16.59 -9.61 2.72
C SER A 27 -15.95 -10.60 3.70
N ALA A 28 -16.64 -10.88 4.82
CA ALA A 28 -16.22 -11.91 5.78
C ALA A 28 -16.05 -13.30 5.14
N ASN A 29 -16.74 -13.56 4.02
CA ASN A 29 -16.64 -14.82 3.28
C ASN A 29 -15.63 -14.76 2.12
N GLY A 30 -14.80 -13.71 2.06
CA GLY A 30 -13.78 -13.55 1.02
C GLY A 30 -14.33 -13.08 -0.34
N VAL A 31 -15.61 -12.72 -0.43
CA VAL A 31 -16.22 -12.25 -1.69
C VAL A 31 -15.86 -10.77 -1.89
N PRO A 32 -15.32 -10.37 -3.06
CA PRO A 32 -15.04 -8.95 -3.33
C PRO A 32 -16.30 -8.09 -3.26
N ILE A 33 -16.22 -7.01 -2.48
CA ILE A 33 -17.26 -5.98 -2.37
C ILE A 33 -16.88 -4.75 -3.21
N GLU A 34 -15.59 -4.39 -3.20
CA GLU A 34 -15.10 -3.15 -3.79
C GLU A 34 -13.67 -3.32 -4.28
N ALA A 35 -13.33 -2.69 -5.40
CA ALA A 35 -11.96 -2.45 -5.82
C ALA A 35 -11.70 -0.93 -5.81
N HIS A 36 -10.57 -0.52 -5.25
CA HIS A 36 -10.25 0.90 -5.11
C HIS A 36 -8.81 1.22 -5.52
N GLU A 37 -8.64 2.45 -5.99
CA GLU A 37 -7.36 3.12 -6.18
C GLU A 37 -7.42 4.46 -5.42
N LEU A 38 -6.46 4.66 -4.53
CA LEU A 38 -6.29 5.87 -3.72
C LEU A 38 -5.00 6.56 -4.15
N ILE A 39 -5.10 7.84 -4.50
CA ILE A 39 -3.95 8.68 -4.88
C ILE A 39 -3.84 9.78 -3.84
N VAL A 40 -2.73 9.77 -3.10
CA VAL A 40 -2.51 10.65 -1.95
C VAL A 40 -1.29 11.51 -2.18
N ARG A 41 -1.41 12.80 -1.88
CA ARG A 41 -0.31 13.77 -1.95
C ARG A 41 0.89 13.34 -1.11
N GLY A 42 2.07 13.23 -1.72
CA GLY A 42 3.29 12.84 -1.01
C GLY A 42 3.83 13.90 -0.04
N ASP A 43 3.44 15.18 -0.19
CA ASP A 43 3.91 16.30 0.63
C ASP A 43 3.10 16.51 1.93
N ARG A 44 1.99 15.79 2.09
CA ARG A 44 1.03 15.98 3.20
C ARG A 44 0.63 14.69 3.91
N PHE A 45 1.24 13.56 3.54
CA PHE A 45 0.82 12.24 4.00
C PHE A 45 1.98 11.44 4.56
N LYS A 46 1.71 10.73 5.65
CA LYS A 46 2.59 9.71 6.23
C LYS A 46 1.73 8.50 6.57
N LEU A 47 2.19 7.30 6.21
CA LEU A 47 1.59 6.05 6.62
C LEU A 47 2.61 5.26 7.44
N ASP A 48 2.24 4.92 8.68
CA ASP A 48 2.97 3.98 9.50
C ASP A 48 2.18 2.66 9.50
N ILE A 49 2.86 1.53 9.28
CA ILE A 49 2.25 0.20 9.27
C ILE A 49 2.93 -0.65 10.33
N GLU A 50 2.14 -1.23 11.21
CA GLU A 50 2.59 -2.19 12.21
C GLU A 50 2.29 -3.61 11.75
N PHE A 51 3.29 -4.49 11.86
CA PHE A 51 3.13 -5.91 11.60
C PHE A 51 3.40 -6.70 12.87
N SER A 52 2.44 -7.50 13.28
CA SER A 52 2.66 -8.55 14.27
C SER A 52 3.16 -9.80 13.56
N ILE A 53 4.47 -10.06 13.64
CA ILE A 53 5.07 -11.25 13.03
C ILE A 53 5.08 -12.38 14.08
N ASN A 54 4.36 -13.47 13.79
CA ASN A 54 4.39 -14.66 14.65
C ASN A 54 5.77 -15.33 14.59
N GLN A 55 6.24 -15.81 15.75
CA GLN A 55 7.51 -16.56 15.89
C GLN A 55 7.68 -17.68 14.86
N GLN A 56 6.60 -18.40 14.51
CA GLN A 56 6.64 -19.45 13.48
C GLN A 56 7.06 -18.95 12.09
N VAL A 57 6.70 -17.71 11.74
CA VAL A 57 7.12 -17.09 10.47
C VAL A 57 8.61 -16.72 10.53
N LEU A 58 9.08 -16.21 11.67
CA LEU A 58 10.50 -15.91 11.90
C LEU A 58 11.36 -17.17 11.83
N ASP A 59 10.88 -18.29 12.39
CA ASP A 59 11.60 -19.56 12.39
C ASP A 59 11.73 -20.13 10.98
N ARG A 60 10.69 -19.99 10.13
CA ARG A 60 10.77 -20.35 8.70
C ARG A 60 11.81 -19.53 7.94
N PHE A 61 11.89 -18.22 8.17
CA PHE A 61 12.91 -17.38 7.52
C PHE A 61 14.34 -17.78 7.91
N LYS A 62 14.57 -18.15 9.17
CA LYS A 62 15.90 -18.62 9.64
C LYS A 62 16.32 -19.93 8.98
N ALA A 63 15.40 -20.89 8.83
CA ALA A 63 15.68 -22.16 8.17
C ALA A 63 16.08 -21.98 6.68
N ILE A 64 15.41 -21.06 5.97
CA ILE A 64 15.73 -20.76 4.56
C ILE A 64 17.15 -20.20 4.41
N ARG A 65 17.55 -19.30 5.31
CA ARG A 65 18.89 -18.67 5.31
C ARG A 65 20.06 -19.62 5.57
N GLN A 66 19.81 -20.80 6.12
CA GLN A 66 20.86 -21.80 6.40
C GLN A 66 21.20 -22.68 5.19
N HIS A 67 20.40 -22.59 4.12
CA HIS A 67 20.56 -23.37 2.89
C HIS A 67 20.93 -22.50 1.68
N THR A 68 21.29 -21.23 1.90
CA THR A 68 21.84 -20.31 0.91
C THR A 68 23.22 -19.85 1.37
#